data_AF-A0A352NH11-F1
#
_entry.id   AF-A0A352NH11-F1
#
_cell.length_a   1.000
_cell.length_b   1.000
_cell.length_c   1.000
_cell.angle_alpha   90.00
_cell.angle_beta   90.00
_cell.angle_gamma   90.00
#
_symmetry.space_group_name_H-M   'P 1'
#
loop_
_entity.id
_entity.type
_entity.pdbx_description
1 polymer ?
#
loop_
_entity_poly.entity_id
_entity_poly.type
_entity_poly.pdbx_seq_one_letter_code
_entity_poly.pdbx_strand_id
1 'polypeptide(L)'
;MKKNQFLFIKDGATVEIEGNRPLLITDPGRVWVVEQGKAAVFSVRIINGEIWGARDFLFEVEAGGMLCGVGPEGEEQIGLLVSGLPGTRLLQIDPARLHELARQEAVRETFVRLIGDWVHALAGDATVGVVPEVRFLPATEEMIWIQYPAFADELITLGRFHSLA
;
A
#
# COMPACT_ATOMS: atom_id res chain seq x y z
N MET A 1 -12.45 14.01 -14.84
CA MET A 1 -13.42 12.90 -14.70
C MET A 1 -12.84 11.86 -13.74
N LYS A 2 -13.26 11.82 -12.46
CA LYS A 2 -12.81 10.85 -11.43
C LYS A 2 -13.86 9.75 -11.18
N LYS A 3 -14.39 9.10 -12.22
CA LYS A 3 -15.52 8.15 -12.06
C LYS A 3 -15.13 6.71 -11.67
N ASN A 4 -13.86 6.32 -11.82
CA ASN A 4 -13.43 4.93 -11.59
C ASN A 4 -12.76 4.67 -10.22
N GLN A 5 -12.51 5.70 -9.42
CA GLN A 5 -11.77 5.55 -8.15
C GLN A 5 -12.58 4.93 -7.00
N PHE A 6 -13.89 4.71 -7.21
CA PHE A 6 -14.82 4.34 -6.15
C PHE A 6 -15.56 3.03 -6.41
N LEU A 7 -15.13 2.21 -7.37
CA LEU A 7 -15.81 0.96 -7.72
C LEU A 7 -15.81 -0.06 -6.56
N PHE A 8 -14.96 0.15 -5.55
CA PHE A 8 -14.72 -0.76 -4.42
C PHE A 8 -15.39 -0.30 -3.12
N ILE A 9 -16.00 0.89 -3.09
CA ILE A 9 -16.53 1.52 -1.86
C ILE A 9 -17.62 0.68 -1.16
N LYS A 10 -18.33 -0.19 -1.87
CA LYS A 10 -19.50 -0.88 -1.29
C LYS A 10 -19.17 -1.99 -0.28
N ASP A 11 -17.93 -2.49 -0.25
CA ASP A 11 -17.60 -3.75 0.45
C ASP A 11 -16.40 -3.63 1.42
N GLY A 12 -15.90 -2.42 1.70
CA GLY A 12 -14.74 -2.23 2.57
C GLY A 12 -15.09 -1.73 3.97
N ALA A 13 -14.24 -2.04 4.95
CA ALA A 13 -14.38 -1.52 6.30
C ALA A 13 -13.75 -0.13 6.41
N THR A 14 -14.53 0.87 6.84
CA THR A 14 -14.02 2.23 7.06
C THR A 14 -13.12 2.26 8.29
N VAL A 15 -11.93 2.84 8.15
CA VAL A 15 -10.95 3.07 9.22
C VAL A 15 -10.69 4.57 9.30
N GLU A 16 -11.03 5.18 10.43
CA GLU A 16 -10.67 6.58 10.71
C GLU A 16 -9.22 6.66 11.19
N ILE A 17 -8.46 7.59 10.62
CA ILE A 17 -7.07 7.83 11.03
C ILE A 17 -6.85 9.31 11.35
N GLU A 18 -6.09 9.56 12.40
CA GLU A 18 -5.75 10.91 12.86
C GLU A 18 -4.32 10.93 13.43
N GLY A 19 -3.74 12.10 13.63
CA GLY A 19 -2.38 12.21 14.18
C GLY A 19 -2.17 11.50 15.54
N ASN A 20 -3.21 11.47 16.37
CA ASN A 20 -3.24 10.77 17.66
C ASN A 20 -3.84 9.34 17.57
N ARG A 21 -4.38 8.95 16.41
CA ARG A 21 -4.93 7.61 16.13
C ARG A 21 -4.35 7.09 14.81
N PRO A 22 -3.02 6.88 14.75
CA PRO A 22 -2.41 6.36 13.54
C PRO A 22 -2.72 4.87 13.37
N LEU A 23 -2.73 4.41 12.12
CA LEU A 23 -2.86 3.00 11.76
C LEU A 23 -1.48 2.42 11.49
N LEU A 24 -1.11 1.37 12.22
CA LEU A 24 0.07 0.57 11.92
C LEU A 24 -0.28 -0.46 10.83
N ILE A 25 0.48 -0.46 9.74
CA ILE A 25 0.28 -1.30 8.56
C ILE A 25 1.37 -2.37 8.52
N THR A 26 1.06 -3.58 9.00
CA THR A 26 2.01 -4.70 9.14
C THR A 26 1.47 -6.04 8.61
N ASP A 27 0.30 -6.03 7.97
CA ASP A 27 -0.31 -7.22 7.38
C ASP A 27 -0.22 -7.12 5.84
N PRO A 28 0.70 -7.86 5.18
CA PRO A 28 0.90 -7.78 3.73
C PRO A 28 -0.31 -8.26 2.91
N GLY A 29 -1.27 -8.95 3.54
CA GLY A 29 -2.52 -9.35 2.89
C GLY A 29 -3.56 -8.24 2.81
N ARG A 30 -3.34 -7.10 3.46
CA ARG A 30 -4.32 -6.00 3.53
C ARG A 30 -3.96 -4.85 2.60
N VAL A 31 -4.99 -4.23 2.05
CA VAL A 31 -4.90 -3.04 1.20
C VAL A 31 -5.91 -2.02 1.67
N TRP A 32 -5.52 -0.74 1.64
CA TRP A 32 -6.39 0.38 1.97
C TRP A 32 -6.44 1.37 0.82
N VAL A 33 -7.57 2.03 0.65
CA VAL A 33 -7.72 3.19 -0.23
C VAL A 33 -8.05 4.41 0.62
N VAL A 34 -7.43 5.54 0.34
CA VAL A 34 -7.80 6.80 1.01
C VAL A 34 -9.17 7.21 0.47
N GLU A 35 -10.23 7.07 1.27
CA GLU A 35 -11.58 7.46 0.87
C GLU A 35 -11.75 8.97 0.93
N GLN A 36 -11.29 9.57 2.04
CA GLN A 36 -11.42 10.99 2.31
C GLN A 36 -10.17 11.53 2.99
N GLY A 37 -9.77 12.74 2.62
CA GLY A 37 -8.62 13.44 3.20
C GLY A 37 -7.31 13.05 2.54
N LYS A 38 -6.24 13.05 3.35
CA LYS A 38 -4.88 12.74 2.94
C LYS A 38 -4.18 11.99 4.07
N ALA A 39 -3.47 10.93 3.72
CA ALA A 39 -2.75 10.07 4.65
C ALA A 39 -1.24 10.32 4.52
N ALA A 40 -0.58 10.65 5.63
CA ALA A 40 0.87 10.71 5.71
C ALA A 40 1.42 9.34 6.14
N VAL A 41 2.42 8.85 5.41
CA VAL A 41 3.07 7.56 5.63
C VAL A 41 4.45 7.79 6.24
N PHE A 42 4.75 7.05 7.30
CA PHE A 42 6.00 7.11 8.03
C PHE A 42 6.60 5.70 8.14
N SER A 43 7.92 5.59 8.11
CA SER A 43 8.60 4.39 8.61
C SER A 43 8.78 4.50 10.12
N VAL A 44 8.65 3.35 10.79
CA VAL A 44 8.81 3.24 12.24
C VAL A 44 9.53 1.95 12.58
N ARG A 45 10.32 1.98 13.66
CA ARG A 45 10.84 0.75 14.27
C ARG A 45 9.76 0.10 15.12
N ILE A 46 9.67 -1.21 15.02
CA ILE A 46 8.77 -2.05 15.81
C ILE A 46 9.63 -3.05 16.57
N ILE A 47 9.45 -3.10 17.89
CA ILE A 47 10.10 -4.04 18.80
C ILE A 47 9.00 -4.69 19.63
N ASN A 48 8.89 -6.01 19.59
CA ASN A 48 7.83 -6.77 20.29
C ASN A 48 6.39 -6.28 19.99
N GLY A 49 6.13 -5.82 18.76
CA GLY A 49 4.82 -5.33 18.33
C GLY A 49 4.51 -3.88 18.72
N GLU A 50 5.42 -3.19 19.40
CA GLU A 50 5.28 -1.78 19.77
C GLU A 50 6.19 -0.87 18.95
N ILE A 51 5.68 0.33 18.63
CA ILE A 51 6.43 1.35 17.92
C ILE A 51 7.48 1.96 18.85
N TRP A 52 8.73 2.01 18.38
CA TRP A 52 9.87 2.51 19.15
C TRP A 52 10.60 3.65 18.43
N GLY A 53 10.95 4.70 19.17
CA GLY A 53 11.75 5.81 18.64
C GLY A 53 10.98 6.81 17.77
N ALA A 54 11.72 7.47 16.86
CA ALA A 54 11.18 8.49 15.96
C ALA A 54 10.42 7.87 14.77
N ARG A 55 9.57 8.69 14.15
CA ARG A 55 8.86 8.37 12.91
C ARG A 55 9.54 9.15 11.80
N ASP A 56 9.99 8.47 10.75
CA ASP A 56 10.58 9.13 9.60
C ASP A 56 9.52 9.28 8.51
N PHE A 57 9.25 10.51 8.10
CA PHE A 57 8.26 10.79 7.05
C PHE A 57 8.76 10.26 5.71
N LEU A 58 7.89 9.55 4.99
CA LEU A 58 8.19 9.04 3.66
C LEU A 58 7.48 9.86 2.58
N PHE A 59 6.15 9.85 2.60
CA PHE A 59 5.33 10.53 1.59
C PHE A 59 3.87 10.69 2.07
N GLU A 60 3.05 11.33 1.25
CA GLU A 60 1.61 11.45 1.47
C GLU A 60 0.81 10.82 0.33
N VAL A 61 -0.36 10.28 0.67
CA VAL A 61 -1.32 9.68 -0.27
C VAL A 61 -2.65 10.41 -0.16
N GLU A 62 -3.10 10.99 -1.26
CA GLU A 62 -4.39 11.70 -1.35
C GLU A 62 -5.57 10.75 -1.54
N ALA A 63 -6.78 11.27 -1.36
CA ALA A 63 -8.02 10.56 -1.65
C ALA A 63 -8.04 9.91 -3.05
N GLY A 64 -8.34 8.62 -3.07
CA GLY A 64 -8.31 7.75 -4.24
C GLY A 64 -6.94 7.11 -4.52
N GLY A 65 -5.93 7.37 -3.69
CA GLY A 65 -4.67 6.63 -3.66
C GLY A 65 -4.76 5.39 -2.76
N MET A 66 -3.76 4.52 -2.87
CA MET A 66 -3.77 3.20 -2.23
C MET A 66 -2.55 3.02 -1.32
N LEU A 67 -2.73 2.23 -0.26
CA LEU A 67 -1.72 1.82 0.70
C LEU A 67 -1.70 0.30 0.76
N CYS A 68 -0.52 -0.31 0.66
CA CYS A 68 -0.37 -1.76 0.78
C CYS A 68 0.24 -2.12 2.14
N GLY A 69 -0.26 -3.22 2.70
CA GLY A 69 0.35 -3.93 3.80
C GLY A 69 1.81 -4.27 3.54
N VAL A 70 2.67 -4.13 4.55
CA VAL A 70 4.04 -4.66 4.52
C VAL A 70 4.13 -5.80 5.54
N GLY A 71 4.95 -6.82 5.25
CA GLY A 71 5.22 -7.92 6.17
C GLY A 71 6.61 -7.79 6.76
N PRO A 72 6.80 -7.04 7.85
CA PRO A 72 8.11 -6.96 8.48
C PRO A 72 8.52 -8.31 9.08
N GLU A 73 9.77 -8.71 8.84
CA GLU A 73 10.35 -9.97 9.33
C GLU A 73 11.45 -9.69 10.37
N GLY A 74 11.64 -10.60 11.34
CA GLY A 74 12.68 -10.50 12.39
C GLY A 74 12.21 -9.93 13.74
N GLU A 75 13.11 -9.78 14.71
CA GLU A 75 12.81 -9.23 16.06
C GLU A 75 12.81 -7.70 16.11
N GLU A 76 13.68 -7.06 15.31
CA GLU A 76 13.66 -5.62 15.06
C GLU A 76 13.14 -5.37 13.65
N GLN A 77 11.98 -4.73 13.58
CA GLN A 77 11.20 -4.62 12.36
C GLN A 77 11.04 -3.18 11.94
N ILE A 78 11.07 -2.92 10.63
CA ILE A 78 10.62 -1.64 10.07
C ILE A 78 9.20 -1.83 9.55
N GLY A 79 8.24 -1.13 10.15
CA GLY A 79 6.86 -1.10 9.70
C GLY A 79 6.47 0.26 9.16
N LEU A 80 5.27 0.31 8.58
CA LEU A 80 4.68 1.56 8.11
C LEU A 80 3.59 2.03 9.08
N LEU A 81 3.65 3.30 9.43
CA LEU A 81 2.65 3.99 10.23
C LEU A 81 1.96 5.03 9.38
N VAL A 82 0.62 5.03 9.40
CA VAL A 82 -0.19 5.95 8.61
C VAL A 82 -1.00 6.84 9.53
N SER A 83 -0.92 8.15 9.33
CA SER A 83 -1.72 9.12 10.08
C SER A 83 -2.39 10.13 9.15
N GLY A 84 -3.50 10.70 9.59
CA GLY A 84 -4.24 11.71 8.85
C GLY A 84 -4.53 12.96 9.69
N LEU A 85 -5.12 13.96 9.05
CA LEU A 85 -5.81 15.04 9.75
C LEU A 85 -7.19 14.57 10.21
N PRO A 86 -7.83 15.24 11.19
CA PRO A 86 -9.21 14.94 11.58
C PRO A 86 -10.16 14.84 10.39
N GLY A 87 -10.93 13.75 10.34
CA GLY A 87 -11.83 13.43 9.23
C GLY A 87 -11.19 12.66 8.06
N THR A 88 -9.93 12.25 8.17
CA THR A 88 -9.30 11.34 7.20
C THR A 88 -9.84 9.93 7.37
N ARG A 89 -10.26 9.31 6.27
CA ARG A 89 -10.83 7.95 6.27
C ARG A 89 -10.15 7.08 5.23
N LEU A 90 -9.81 5.88 5.64
CA LEU A 90 -9.37 4.80 4.78
C LEU A 90 -10.52 3.81 4.60
N LEU A 91 -10.56 3.19 3.43
CA LEU A 91 -11.37 2.01 3.17
C LEU A 91 -10.44 0.81 3.11
N GLN A 92 -10.54 -0.08 4.09
CA GLN A 92 -9.83 -1.35 4.04
C GLN A 92 -10.57 -2.31 3.09
N ILE A 93 -9.84 -2.84 2.11
CA ILE A 93 -10.36 -3.80 1.14
C ILE A 93 -10.21 -5.21 1.73
N ASP A 94 -11.27 -6.00 1.66
CA ASP A 94 -11.23 -7.42 2.02
C ASP A 94 -10.33 -8.20 1.03
N PRO A 95 -9.42 -9.07 1.50
CA PRO A 95 -8.53 -9.82 0.62
C PRO A 95 -9.27 -10.69 -0.39
N ALA A 96 -10.31 -11.43 0.02
CA ALA A 96 -11.11 -12.25 -0.89
C ALA A 96 -11.78 -11.37 -1.96
N ARG A 97 -12.23 -10.18 -1.57
CA ARG A 97 -12.76 -9.19 -2.52
C ARG A 97 -11.71 -8.67 -3.49
N LEU A 98 -10.48 -8.41 -3.04
CA LEU A 98 -9.37 -8.04 -3.91
C LEU A 98 -9.12 -9.12 -4.98
N HIS A 99 -9.12 -10.40 -4.59
CA HIS A 99 -8.99 -11.54 -5.53
C HIS A 99 -10.12 -11.56 -6.57
N GLU A 100 -11.37 -11.33 -6.18
CA GLU A 100 -12.51 -11.26 -7.11
C GLU A 100 -12.40 -10.07 -8.06
N LEU A 101 -12.09 -8.89 -7.53
CA LEU A 101 -11.98 -7.66 -8.29
C LEU A 101 -10.83 -7.72 -9.30
N ALA A 102 -9.70 -8.32 -8.93
CA ALA A 102 -8.57 -8.51 -9.82
C ALA A 102 -8.89 -9.38 -11.06
N ARG A 103 -9.96 -10.20 -11.02
CA ARG A 103 -10.43 -10.97 -12.19
C ARG A 103 -11.17 -10.10 -13.22
N GLN A 104 -11.67 -8.93 -12.83
CA GLN A 104 -12.37 -8.00 -13.71
C GLN A 104 -11.37 -7.07 -14.39
N GLU A 105 -11.32 -7.07 -15.72
CA GLU A 105 -10.30 -6.34 -16.50
C GLU A 105 -10.27 -4.83 -16.22
N ALA A 106 -11.43 -4.16 -16.28
CA ALA A 106 -11.54 -2.73 -16.02
C ALA A 106 -11.10 -2.32 -14.59
N VAL A 107 -11.21 -3.23 -13.63
CA VAL A 107 -10.77 -3.03 -12.25
C VAL A 107 -9.28 -3.26 -12.11
N ARG A 108 -8.77 -4.31 -12.76
CA ARG A 108 -7.35 -4.67 -12.75
C ARG A 108 -6.47 -3.53 -13.23
N GLU A 109 -6.85 -2.84 -14.32
CA GLU A 109 -6.10 -1.67 -14.80
C GLU A 109 -6.00 -0.55 -13.76
N THR A 110 -7.08 -0.34 -13.01
CA THR A 110 -7.10 0.65 -11.92
C THR A 110 -6.16 0.24 -10.79
N PHE A 111 -6.16 -1.04 -10.39
CA PHE A 111 -5.25 -1.56 -9.37
C PHE A 111 -3.78 -1.54 -9.81
N VAL A 112 -3.48 -1.90 -11.07
CA VAL A 112 -2.12 -1.82 -11.63
C VAL A 112 -1.57 -0.43 -11.47
N ARG A 113 -2.35 0.60 -11.83
CA ARG A 113 -1.95 2.00 -11.65
C ARG A 113 -1.75 2.36 -10.18
N LEU A 114 -2.72 2.03 -9.31
CA LEU A 114 -2.65 2.36 -7.88
C LEU A 114 -1.47 1.68 -7.16
N ILE A 115 -1.15 0.44 -7.52
CA ILE A 115 0.02 -0.28 -7.00
C ILE A 115 1.29 0.35 -7.56
N GLY A 116 1.30 0.72 -8.84
CA GLY A 116 2.44 1.40 -9.44
C GLY A 116 2.74 2.72 -8.71
N ASP A 117 1.71 3.52 -8.44
CA ASP A 117 1.82 4.76 -7.68
C ASP A 117 2.36 4.50 -6.25
N TRP A 118 1.86 3.46 -5.57
CA TRP A 118 2.35 3.04 -4.25
C TRP A 118 3.82 2.60 -4.26
N VAL A 119 4.18 1.73 -5.19
CA VAL A 119 5.54 1.18 -5.34
C VAL A 119 6.52 2.29 -5.64
N HIS A 120 6.16 3.21 -6.53
CA HIS A 120 6.99 4.37 -6.85
C HIS A 120 7.17 5.31 -5.65
N ALA A 121 6.08 5.60 -4.91
CA ALA A 121 6.17 6.44 -3.72
C ALA A 121 7.03 5.81 -2.61
N LEU A 122 6.93 4.50 -2.41
CA LEU A 122 7.73 3.78 -1.41
C LEU A 122 9.21 3.70 -1.79
N ALA A 123 9.53 3.56 -3.08
CA ALA A 123 10.91 3.60 -3.57
C ALA A 123 11.61 4.95 -3.34
N GLY A 124 10.84 6.03 -3.09
CA GLY A 124 11.35 7.36 -2.85
C GLY A 124 12.20 7.92 -4.00
N ASP A 125 13.19 8.75 -3.67
CA ASP A 125 14.04 9.44 -4.64
C ASP A 125 15.04 8.50 -5.37
N ALA A 126 15.14 7.22 -4.98
CA ALA A 126 16.13 6.30 -5.51
C ALA A 126 15.94 6.00 -7.02
N THR A 127 14.84 6.45 -7.63
CA THR A 127 14.35 5.87 -8.89
C THR A 127 13.69 6.88 -9.84
N VAL A 128 14.10 8.15 -9.79
CA VAL A 128 13.58 9.21 -10.68
C VAL A 128 13.65 8.77 -12.15
N GLY A 129 12.49 8.68 -12.80
CA GLY A 129 12.35 8.28 -14.21
C GLY A 129 12.13 6.78 -14.46
N VAL A 130 12.08 5.94 -13.42
CA VAL A 130 11.79 4.50 -13.53
C VAL A 130 10.32 4.23 -13.18
N VAL A 131 9.58 3.69 -14.14
CA VAL A 131 8.18 3.29 -13.94
C VAL A 131 8.13 1.81 -13.54
N PRO A 132 7.49 1.46 -12.41
CA PRO A 132 7.26 0.06 -12.05
C PRO A 132 6.41 -0.64 -13.10
N GLU A 133 6.79 -1.87 -13.48
CA GLU A 133 5.85 -2.77 -14.13
C GLU A 133 5.10 -3.57 -13.06
N VAL A 134 3.77 -3.48 -13.06
CA VAL A 134 2.91 -4.23 -12.14
C VAL A 134 2.11 -5.27 -12.92
N ARG A 135 2.21 -6.54 -12.52
CA ARG A 135 1.47 -7.66 -13.09
C ARG A 135 0.56 -8.30 -12.04
N PHE A 136 -0.67 -8.57 -12.45
CA PHE A 136 -1.61 -9.38 -11.67
C PHE A 136 -1.67 -10.80 -12.22
N LEU A 137 -1.20 -11.76 -11.43
CA LEU A 137 -1.18 -13.18 -11.74
C LEU A 137 -2.13 -13.94 -10.80
N PRO A 138 -3.45 -13.91 -11.02
CA PRO A 138 -4.45 -14.46 -10.10
C PRO A 138 -4.44 -16.00 -9.98
N ALA A 139 -3.63 -16.68 -10.78
CA ALA A 139 -3.42 -18.13 -10.73
C ALA A 139 -2.31 -18.55 -9.73
N THR A 140 -1.67 -17.58 -9.08
CA THR A 140 -0.60 -17.80 -8.10
C THR A 140 -1.08 -17.40 -6.70
N GLU A 141 -0.40 -17.92 -5.67
CA GLU A 141 -0.69 -17.56 -4.27
C GLU A 141 -0.43 -16.06 -4.03
N GLU A 142 0.70 -15.55 -4.52
CA GLU A 142 1.02 -14.12 -4.51
C GLU A 142 0.57 -13.46 -5.82
N MET A 143 -0.57 -12.77 -5.80
CA MET A 143 -1.17 -12.25 -7.03
C MET A 143 -0.42 -11.08 -7.67
N ILE A 144 0.33 -10.30 -6.88
CA ILE A 144 0.89 -9.02 -7.32
C ILE A 144 2.39 -9.19 -7.50
N TRP A 145 2.83 -8.92 -8.72
CA TRP A 145 4.22 -9.02 -9.12
C TRP A 145 4.70 -7.68 -9.64
N ILE A 146 5.90 -7.30 -9.22
CA ILE A 146 6.55 -6.03 -9.49
C ILE A 146 7.86 -6.31 -10.22
N GLN A 147 8.09 -5.62 -11.34
CA GLN A 147 9.43 -5.47 -11.89
C GLN A 147 9.84 -4.03 -11.70
N TYR A 148 10.94 -3.83 -10.97
CA TYR A 148 11.47 -2.51 -10.66
C TYR A 148 12.99 -2.55 -10.76
N PRO A 149 13.59 -2.10 -11.89
CA PRO A 149 15.02 -2.27 -12.17
C PRO A 149 15.96 -1.75 -11.06
N ALA A 150 15.54 -0.76 -10.28
CA ALA A 150 16.32 -0.25 -9.16
C ALA A 150 16.50 -1.25 -8.00
N PHE A 151 15.60 -2.24 -7.86
CA PHE A 151 15.63 -3.25 -6.80
C PHE A 151 15.90 -4.65 -7.35
N ALA A 152 15.37 -4.98 -8.52
CA ALA A 152 15.59 -6.25 -9.19
C ALA A 152 15.37 -6.11 -10.70
N ASP A 153 16.27 -6.71 -11.49
CA ASP A 153 16.09 -6.86 -12.94
C ASP A 153 15.06 -7.94 -13.29
N GLU A 154 14.66 -8.76 -12.32
CA GLU A 154 13.65 -9.81 -12.45
C GLU A 154 12.27 -9.39 -11.91
N LEU A 155 11.25 -10.13 -12.33
CA LEU A 155 9.90 -9.99 -11.78
C LEU A 155 9.87 -10.62 -10.37
N ILE A 156 9.64 -9.79 -9.36
CA ILE A 156 9.52 -10.20 -7.95
C ILE A 156 8.09 -10.01 -7.46
N THR A 157 7.76 -10.51 -6.28
CA THR A 157 6.43 -10.34 -5.70
C THR A 157 6.35 -9.04 -4.92
N LEU A 158 5.14 -8.53 -4.66
CA LEU A 158 4.96 -7.30 -3.90
C LEU A 158 5.58 -7.38 -2.49
N GLY A 159 5.45 -8.52 -1.81
CA GLY A 159 6.07 -8.74 -0.50
C GLY A 159 7.59 -8.69 -0.57
N ARG A 160 8.19 -9.31 -1.59
CA ARG A 160 9.64 -9.23 -1.82
C ARG A 160 10.11 -7.83 -2.20
N PHE A 161 9.29 -7.03 -2.89
CA PHE A 161 9.59 -5.61 -3.11
C PHE A 161 9.61 -4.83 -1.79
N HIS A 162 8.63 -5.05 -0.90
CA HIS A 162 8.57 -4.36 0.40
C HIS A 162 9.76 -4.66 1.31
N SER A 163 10.38 -5.83 1.22
CA SER A 163 11.58 -6.13 2.01
C SER A 163 12.87 -5.52 1.44
N LEU A 164 12.83 -5.00 0.20
CA LEU A 164 13.96 -4.36 -0.47
C LEU A 164 13.88 -2.83 -0.47
N ALA A 165 12.66 -2.27 -0.39
CA ALA A 165 12.36 -0.84 -0.46
C ALA A 165 12.59 -0.09 0.85
#